data_AF-A0AAV0TMU7-F1
#
_entry.id   AF-A0AAV0TMU7-F1
#
_cell.length_a   1.000
_cell.length_b   1.000
_cell.length_c   1.000
_cell.angle_alpha   90.00
_cell.angle_beta   90.00
_cell.angle_gamma   90.00
#
_symmetry.space_group_name_H-M   'P 1'
#
loop_
_entity.id
_entity.type
_entity.pdbx_description
1 polymer ?
#
loop_
_entity_poly.entity_id
_entity_poly.type
_entity_poly.pdbx_seq_one_letter_code
_entity_poly.pdbx_strand_id
1 'polypeptide(L)'
;MGAEYLSEADGAFYAFAGVMLALYVVPSICFTIYRVLNAPKKLRSRGFAVHVVLLSVACGLFWRCLWALQSVDTSGVFDPYEILGISDSASSRQIKKAFRALGRQLHPDKNLDNPLATSQFARVTKAYEALTNPQSIENYRKYGHPDGRQSMLMDVAFASAFSGSNGGSVFMLVYFGAIFSGVVYLVYWLQKTAGRRDRTQISRATRTSFVEALTEKMSVHDVVELLLSCDEMAGAGAGISDNVRNETQLRAKMHNKLAKKMEAAKALPSEVLSRIRKHENPVARENMLALYQYLRRDKLQGVSRPSWVDQRFQKVLFELPFLVDAFAAIAAKELAKRAYPAIPLLHALSLLSSIAQGSLVPDEVALRDQKERMSAIEGQLPDLCLKETTLIVHDEPNIQPGDWLTLQTTLQRQHLKAGKTAPLAATFYDHVDSKSPFRKEHVWFLVVDKGTGRLYSAWKCVDLSQQVVQKAGFLGPETPGKYEFEVRAVCPTYLDVQTKVDLPLVVGKG
;
A
#
# COMPACT_ATOMS: atom_id res chain seq x y z
N MET A 1 -43.27 21.71 -23.62
CA MET A 1 -42.84 20.33 -23.31
C MET A 1 -43.76 19.84 -22.22
N GLY A 2 -44.76 19.02 -22.57
CA GLY A 2 -45.77 18.55 -21.62
C GLY A 2 -45.11 17.72 -20.53
N ALA A 3 -45.50 17.96 -19.28
CA ALA A 3 -45.10 17.11 -18.17
C ALA A 3 -45.78 15.75 -18.37
N GLU A 4 -45.00 14.76 -18.78
CA GLU A 4 -45.41 13.36 -18.82
C GLU A 4 -45.49 12.89 -17.37
N TYR A 5 -46.70 12.79 -16.83
CA TYR A 5 -46.92 12.38 -15.45
C TYR A 5 -46.48 10.92 -15.26
N LEU A 6 -45.63 10.68 -14.26
CA LEU A 6 -44.98 9.39 -14.05
C LEU A 6 -45.92 8.39 -13.37
N SER A 7 -45.85 7.13 -13.80
CA SER A 7 -46.54 6.01 -13.14
C SER A 7 -46.11 5.88 -11.68
N GLU A 8 -46.99 5.35 -10.82
CA GLU A 8 -46.70 5.11 -9.39
C GLU A 8 -45.43 4.26 -9.18
N ALA A 9 -45.20 3.26 -10.06
CA ALA A 9 -44.00 2.43 -10.05
C ALA A 9 -42.72 3.22 -10.39
N ASP A 10 -42.79 4.15 -11.34
CA ASP A 10 -41.66 5.01 -11.71
C ASP A 10 -41.40 6.06 -10.62
N GLY A 11 -42.46 6.56 -9.98
CA GLY A 11 -42.38 7.43 -8.80
C GLY A 11 -41.65 6.75 -7.63
N ALA A 12 -41.97 5.49 -7.35
CA ALA A 12 -41.27 4.69 -6.34
C ALA A 12 -39.78 4.50 -6.65
N PHE A 13 -39.42 4.28 -7.93
CA PHE A 13 -38.02 4.23 -8.38
C PHE A 13 -37.28 5.55 -8.12
N TYR A 14 -37.86 6.69 -8.51
CA TYR A 14 -37.23 8.00 -8.27
C TYR A 14 -37.10 8.33 -6.79
N ALA A 15 -38.04 7.89 -5.95
CA ALA A 15 -37.95 8.04 -4.49
C ALA A 15 -36.78 7.23 -3.92
N PHE A 16 -36.69 5.95 -4.29
CA PHE A 16 -35.59 5.08 -3.85
C PHE A 16 -34.22 5.58 -4.33
N ALA A 17 -34.10 5.91 -5.63
CA ALA A 17 -32.88 6.43 -6.22
C ALA A 17 -32.48 7.77 -5.59
N GLY A 18 -33.45 8.64 -5.31
CA GLY A 18 -33.25 9.91 -4.61
C GLY A 18 -32.67 9.72 -3.22
N VAL A 19 -33.20 8.78 -2.41
CA VAL A 19 -32.66 8.47 -1.08
C VAL A 19 -31.24 7.92 -1.17
N MET A 20 -30.96 6.99 -2.08
CA MET A 20 -29.61 6.43 -2.27
C MET A 20 -28.61 7.51 -2.70
N LEU A 21 -29.01 8.42 -3.59
CA LEU A 21 -28.18 9.56 -3.97
C LEU A 21 -27.99 10.54 -2.81
N ALA A 22 -29.01 10.81 -2.00
CA ALA A 22 -28.90 11.69 -0.82
C ALA A 22 -27.90 11.15 0.22
N LEU A 23 -27.91 9.84 0.47
CA LEU A 23 -26.96 9.16 1.36
C LEU A 23 -25.50 9.35 0.91
N TYR A 24 -25.24 9.55 -0.38
CA TYR A 24 -23.92 9.85 -0.91
C TYR A 24 -23.62 11.36 -0.96
N VAL A 25 -24.57 12.15 -1.48
CA VAL A 25 -24.40 13.59 -1.75
C VAL A 25 -24.24 14.38 -0.46
N VAL A 26 -25.07 14.14 0.56
CA VAL A 26 -25.06 14.92 1.80
C VAL A 26 -23.73 14.79 2.56
N PRO A 27 -23.22 13.56 2.85
CA PRO A 27 -21.90 13.42 3.49
C PRO A 27 -20.76 13.95 2.63
N SER A 28 -20.85 13.80 1.30
CA SER A 28 -19.81 14.26 0.37
C SER A 28 -19.72 15.79 0.29
N ILE A 29 -20.84 16.50 0.37
CA ILE A 29 -20.88 17.96 0.47
C ILE A 29 -20.25 18.40 1.80
N CYS A 30 -20.64 17.80 2.93
CA CYS A 30 -20.08 18.10 4.24
C CYS A 30 -18.56 17.88 4.28
N PHE A 31 -18.06 16.77 3.73
CA PHE A 31 -16.63 16.51 3.60
C PHE A 31 -15.91 17.55 2.75
N THR A 32 -16.51 17.97 1.64
CA THR A 32 -15.94 18.98 0.74
C THR A 32 -15.84 20.33 1.44
N ILE A 33 -16.89 20.76 2.14
CA ILE A 33 -16.91 22.00 2.94
C ILE A 33 -15.85 21.93 4.05
N TYR A 34 -15.83 20.86 4.85
CA TYR A 34 -14.84 20.66 5.91
C TYR A 34 -13.40 20.78 5.38
N ARG A 35 -13.12 20.17 4.23
CA ARG A 35 -11.78 20.17 3.63
C ARG A 35 -11.38 21.53 3.06
N VAL A 36 -12.32 22.27 2.49
CA VAL A 36 -12.09 23.65 2.03
C VAL A 36 -11.75 24.57 3.20
N LEU A 37 -12.45 24.42 4.34
CA LEU A 37 -12.23 25.25 5.53
C LEU A 37 -10.92 24.92 6.26
N ASN A 38 -10.58 23.64 6.42
CA ASN A 38 -9.46 23.22 7.28
C ASN A 38 -8.15 22.93 6.54
N ALA A 39 -8.15 22.72 5.21
CA ALA A 39 -6.96 22.26 4.49
C ALA A 39 -6.84 22.78 3.02
N PRO A 40 -6.74 24.11 2.80
CA PRO A 40 -6.77 24.72 1.46
C PRO A 40 -5.61 24.28 0.55
N LYS A 41 -4.43 23.96 1.11
CA LYS A 41 -3.24 23.56 0.32
C LYS A 41 -3.39 22.22 -0.41
N LYS A 42 -4.35 21.36 -0.03
CA LYS A 42 -4.59 20.03 -0.65
C LYS A 42 -5.76 20.00 -1.65
N LEU A 43 -6.34 21.16 -1.98
CA LEU A 43 -7.44 21.28 -2.94
C LEU A 43 -7.00 21.00 -4.39
N ARG A 44 -5.72 21.20 -4.72
CA ARG A 44 -5.17 20.97 -6.07
C ARG A 44 -4.78 19.51 -6.36
N SER A 45 -5.09 18.56 -5.46
CA SER A 45 -4.78 17.14 -5.69
C SER A 45 -5.69 16.54 -6.77
N ARG A 46 -5.12 15.69 -7.65
CA ARG A 46 -5.86 15.03 -8.73
C ARG A 46 -7.10 14.26 -8.22
N GLY A 47 -6.97 13.60 -7.06
CA GLY A 47 -8.08 12.87 -6.44
C GLY A 47 -9.21 13.78 -5.96
N PHE A 48 -8.91 15.00 -5.51
CA PHE A 48 -9.94 15.96 -5.10
C PHE A 48 -10.70 16.53 -6.31
N ALA A 49 -10.02 16.79 -7.43
CA ALA A 49 -10.68 17.22 -8.66
C ALA A 49 -11.69 16.18 -9.18
N VAL A 50 -11.32 14.89 -9.16
CA VAL A 50 -12.22 13.79 -9.55
C VAL A 50 -13.43 13.70 -8.60
N HIS A 51 -13.21 13.85 -7.28
CA HIS A 51 -14.29 13.87 -6.29
C HIS A 51 -15.31 14.98 -6.55
N VAL A 52 -14.85 16.20 -6.87
CA VAL A 52 -15.74 17.34 -7.17
C VAL A 52 -16.56 17.10 -8.44
N VAL A 53 -15.96 16.51 -9.48
CA VAL A 53 -16.69 16.16 -10.72
C VAL A 53 -17.78 15.13 -10.42
N LEU A 54 -17.46 14.04 -9.71
CA LEU A 54 -18.43 13.01 -9.33
C LEU A 54 -19.56 13.58 -8.47
N LEU A 55 -19.23 14.46 -7.52
CA LEU A 55 -20.21 15.13 -6.69
C LEU A 55 -21.16 16.01 -7.51
N SER A 56 -20.64 16.76 -8.50
CA SER A 56 -21.48 17.61 -9.36
C SER A 56 -22.48 16.79 -10.18
N VAL A 57 -22.05 15.64 -10.71
CA VAL A 57 -22.93 14.72 -11.46
C VAL A 57 -23.98 14.13 -10.53
N ALA A 58 -23.59 13.67 -9.34
CA ALA A 58 -24.51 13.10 -8.35
C ALA A 58 -25.56 14.12 -7.89
N CYS A 59 -25.17 15.38 -7.66
CA CYS A 59 -26.09 16.47 -7.35
C CYS A 59 -27.08 16.72 -8.49
N GLY A 60 -26.62 16.73 -9.75
CA GLY A 60 -27.50 16.89 -10.91
C GLY A 60 -28.52 15.75 -11.06
N LEU A 61 -28.10 14.50 -10.81
CA LEU A 61 -29.00 13.35 -10.81
C LEU A 61 -30.01 13.43 -9.66
N PHE A 62 -29.55 13.80 -8.46
CA PHE A 62 -30.43 13.98 -7.30
C PHE A 62 -31.48 15.06 -7.56
N TRP A 63 -31.09 16.18 -8.15
CA TRP A 63 -32.01 17.24 -8.54
C TRP A 63 -33.05 16.75 -9.55
N ARG A 64 -32.65 15.92 -10.52
CA ARG A 64 -33.57 15.32 -11.48
C ARG A 64 -34.55 14.35 -10.83
N CYS A 65 -34.11 13.56 -9.84
CA CYS A 65 -35.01 12.72 -9.05
C CYS A 65 -36.04 13.55 -8.27
N LEU A 66 -35.61 14.65 -7.63
CA LEU A 66 -36.53 15.54 -6.92
C LEU A 66 -37.56 16.17 -7.85
N TRP A 67 -37.14 16.60 -9.04
CA TRP A 67 -38.04 17.17 -10.03
C TRP A 67 -39.05 16.13 -10.55
N ALA A 68 -38.60 14.90 -10.80
CA ALA A 68 -39.48 13.80 -11.19
C ALA A 68 -40.51 13.46 -10.11
N LEU A 69 -40.13 13.48 -8.82
CA LEU A 69 -41.04 13.21 -7.71
C LEU A 69 -42.17 14.24 -7.58
N GLN A 70 -41.95 15.49 -8.00
CA GLN A 70 -42.99 16.52 -8.02
C GLN A 70 -44.06 16.27 -9.09
N SER A 71 -43.76 15.43 -10.09
CA SER A 71 -44.69 15.06 -11.17
C SER A 71 -45.41 13.72 -10.96
N VAL A 72 -45.31 13.13 -9.76
CA VAL A 72 -45.99 11.87 -9.41
C VAL A 72 -47.39 12.17 -8.88
N ASP A 73 -48.41 11.51 -9.44
CA ASP A 73 -49.79 11.58 -8.94
C ASP A 73 -49.94 10.78 -7.64
N THR A 74 -49.83 11.46 -6.48
CA THR A 74 -49.87 10.85 -5.14
C THR A 74 -51.29 10.68 -4.56
N SER A 75 -52.31 10.57 -5.40
CA SER A 75 -53.69 10.26 -4.97
C SER A 75 -53.77 8.82 -4.44
N GLY A 76 -53.26 8.64 -3.22
CA GLY A 76 -53.14 7.39 -2.50
C GLY A 76 -54.50 6.80 -2.13
N VAL A 77 -54.53 5.46 -2.10
CA VAL A 77 -55.67 4.59 -1.82
C VAL A 77 -56.80 4.74 -2.85
N PHE A 78 -57.07 3.66 -3.58
CA PHE A 78 -58.18 3.63 -4.53
C PHE A 78 -59.52 3.63 -3.77
N ASP A 79 -60.09 4.81 -3.55
CA ASP A 79 -61.46 4.94 -3.03
C ASP A 79 -62.44 5.27 -4.18
N PRO A 80 -63.28 4.32 -4.61
CA PRO A 80 -64.20 4.53 -5.71
C PRO A 80 -65.30 5.57 -5.38
N TYR A 81 -65.62 5.82 -4.10
CA TYR A 81 -66.60 6.83 -3.71
C TYR A 81 -66.02 8.24 -3.83
N GLU A 82 -64.77 8.43 -3.38
CA GLU A 82 -64.02 9.68 -3.52
C GLU A 82 -63.74 10.01 -5.00
N ILE A 83 -63.32 9.02 -5.79
CA ILE A 83 -63.04 9.18 -7.24
C ILE A 83 -64.30 9.59 -8.01
N LEU A 84 -65.47 9.08 -7.62
CA LEU A 84 -66.75 9.43 -8.24
C LEU A 84 -67.42 10.66 -7.60
N GLY A 85 -66.87 11.20 -6.50
CA GLY A 85 -67.40 12.36 -5.77
C GLY A 85 -68.77 12.09 -5.13
N ILE A 86 -69.00 10.89 -4.63
CA ILE A 86 -70.29 10.43 -4.07
C ILE A 86 -70.12 9.92 -2.63
N SER A 87 -71.22 9.91 -1.88
CA SER A 87 -71.27 9.31 -0.54
C SER A 87 -71.22 7.78 -0.60
N ASP A 88 -70.63 7.14 0.41
CA ASP A 88 -70.64 5.68 0.64
C ASP A 88 -72.05 5.08 0.69
N SER A 89 -73.06 5.91 1.00
CA SER A 89 -74.48 5.54 1.03
C SER A 89 -75.23 5.78 -0.29
N ALA A 90 -74.51 6.11 -1.37
CA ALA A 90 -75.12 6.45 -2.66
C ALA A 90 -75.86 5.26 -3.29
N SER A 91 -77.06 5.53 -3.80
CA SER A 91 -77.85 4.56 -4.57
C SER A 91 -77.21 4.26 -5.93
N SER A 92 -77.49 3.09 -6.49
CA SER A 92 -77.04 2.69 -7.84
C SER A 92 -77.41 3.70 -8.94
N ARG A 93 -78.52 4.43 -8.76
CA ARG A 93 -78.94 5.51 -9.66
C ARG A 93 -78.04 6.75 -9.56
N GLN A 94 -77.55 7.08 -8.36
CA GLN A 94 -76.60 8.17 -8.13
C GLN A 94 -75.20 7.83 -8.66
N ILE A 95 -74.73 6.59 -8.46
CA ILE A 95 -73.45 6.10 -9.00
C ILE A 95 -73.41 6.22 -10.53
N LYS A 96 -74.46 5.74 -11.22
CA LYS A 96 -74.60 5.87 -12.68
C LYS A 96 -74.69 7.33 -13.15
N LYS A 97 -75.32 8.21 -12.36
CA LYS A 97 -75.44 9.63 -12.68
C LYS A 97 -74.08 10.35 -12.58
N ALA A 98 -73.32 10.07 -11.52
CA ALA A 98 -71.98 10.62 -11.30
C ALA A 98 -71.00 10.17 -12.38
N PHE A 99 -70.97 8.87 -12.70
CA PHE A 99 -70.15 8.33 -13.78
C PHE A 99 -70.46 9.00 -15.14
N ARG A 100 -71.74 9.18 -15.49
CA ARG A 100 -72.13 9.87 -16.74
C ARG A 100 -71.81 11.36 -16.75
N ALA A 101 -71.69 12.00 -15.59
CA ALA A 101 -71.27 13.40 -15.49
C ALA A 101 -69.75 13.52 -15.70
N LEU A 102 -68.98 12.75 -14.93
CA LEU A 102 -67.52 12.72 -15.02
C LEU A 102 -67.01 12.19 -16.36
N GLY A 103 -67.64 11.13 -16.90
CA GLY A 103 -67.29 10.57 -18.20
C GLY A 103 -67.52 11.52 -19.38
N ARG A 104 -68.43 12.49 -19.25
CA ARG A 104 -68.59 13.56 -20.26
C ARG A 104 -67.56 14.68 -20.11
N GLN A 105 -67.11 14.93 -18.89
CA GLN A 105 -66.10 15.95 -18.58
C GLN A 105 -64.68 15.47 -18.90
N LEU A 106 -64.41 14.17 -18.75
CA LEU A 106 -63.08 13.57 -18.90
C LEU A 106 -62.93 12.73 -20.18
N HIS A 107 -63.87 12.80 -21.12
CA HIS A 107 -63.82 11.99 -22.34
C HIS A 107 -62.57 12.32 -23.18
N PRO A 108 -61.78 11.32 -23.61
CA PRO A 108 -60.54 11.55 -24.36
C PRO A 108 -60.77 12.34 -25.66
N ASP A 109 -61.87 12.06 -26.38
CA ASP A 109 -62.21 12.77 -27.63
C ASP A 109 -62.52 14.27 -27.43
N LYS A 110 -62.92 14.71 -26.23
CA LYS A 110 -63.25 16.12 -25.96
C LYS A 110 -62.08 16.90 -25.36
N ASN A 111 -61.08 16.20 -24.83
CA ASN A 111 -59.94 16.78 -24.12
C ASN A 111 -58.61 16.33 -24.76
N LEU A 112 -58.50 16.52 -26.08
CA LEU A 112 -57.31 16.14 -26.86
C LEU A 112 -56.02 16.86 -26.39
N ASP A 113 -56.16 18.04 -25.79
CA ASP A 113 -55.05 18.83 -25.26
C ASP A 113 -54.61 18.41 -23.84
N ASN A 114 -55.38 17.57 -23.16
CA ASN A 114 -55.08 17.11 -21.81
C ASN A 114 -54.65 15.64 -21.81
N PRO A 115 -53.35 15.33 -21.67
CA PRO A 115 -52.84 13.95 -21.67
C PRO A 115 -53.36 13.12 -20.47
N LEU A 116 -53.86 13.78 -19.42
CA LEU A 116 -54.46 13.12 -18.24
C LEU A 116 -55.90 12.68 -18.46
N ALA A 117 -56.58 13.14 -19.52
CA ALA A 117 -57.98 12.78 -19.75
C ALA A 117 -58.15 11.26 -19.85
N THR A 118 -57.23 10.57 -20.53
CA THR A 118 -57.25 9.11 -20.69
C THR A 118 -57.01 8.37 -19.37
N SER A 119 -56.02 8.79 -18.57
CA SER A 119 -55.71 8.13 -17.28
C SER A 119 -56.79 8.40 -16.23
N GLN A 120 -57.31 9.63 -16.16
CA GLN A 120 -58.40 10.00 -15.26
C GLN A 120 -59.71 9.32 -15.66
N PHE A 121 -60.01 9.22 -16.97
CA PHE A 121 -61.17 8.49 -17.47
C PHE A 121 -61.08 6.99 -17.16
N ALA A 122 -59.90 6.37 -17.34
CA ALA A 122 -59.67 4.98 -16.96
C ALA A 122 -59.88 4.76 -15.46
N ARG A 123 -59.44 5.70 -14.61
CA ARG A 123 -59.64 5.63 -13.16
C ARG A 123 -61.10 5.77 -12.75
N VAL A 124 -61.83 6.70 -13.35
CA VAL A 124 -63.28 6.87 -13.13
C VAL A 124 -64.07 5.65 -13.62
N THR A 125 -63.65 5.03 -14.72
CA THR A 125 -64.23 3.78 -15.22
C THR A 125 -63.99 2.63 -14.25
N LYS A 126 -62.76 2.45 -13.76
CA LYS A 126 -62.44 1.46 -12.72
C LYS A 126 -63.24 1.69 -11.43
N ALA A 127 -63.44 2.95 -11.01
CA ALA A 127 -64.23 3.27 -9.83
C ALA A 127 -65.70 2.91 -10.00
N TYR A 128 -66.27 3.17 -11.18
CA TYR A 128 -67.63 2.73 -11.51
C TYR A 128 -67.77 1.21 -11.55
N GLU A 129 -66.78 0.50 -12.12
CA GLU A 129 -66.75 -0.96 -12.13
C GLU A 129 -66.65 -1.54 -10.72
N ALA A 130 -65.84 -0.94 -9.84
CA ALA A 130 -65.69 -1.33 -8.44
C ALA A 130 -67.00 -1.31 -7.64
N LEU A 131 -67.94 -0.42 -8.01
CA LEU A 131 -69.23 -0.26 -7.33
C LEU A 131 -70.42 -0.92 -8.05
N THR A 132 -70.21 -1.41 -9.28
CA THR A 132 -71.32 -1.93 -10.11
C THR A 132 -71.23 -3.43 -10.36
N ASN A 133 -70.02 -3.99 -10.50
CA ASN A 133 -69.86 -5.42 -10.78
C ASN A 133 -69.83 -6.22 -9.46
N PRO A 134 -70.64 -7.29 -9.31
CA PRO A 134 -70.70 -8.06 -8.08
C PRO A 134 -69.34 -8.62 -7.64
N GLN A 135 -68.49 -9.04 -8.59
CA GLN A 135 -67.16 -9.59 -8.28
C GLN A 135 -66.19 -8.52 -7.77
N SER A 136 -66.20 -7.33 -8.38
CA SER A 136 -65.32 -6.22 -7.98
C SER A 136 -65.77 -5.57 -6.67
N ILE A 137 -67.07 -5.54 -6.37
CA ILE A 137 -67.62 -5.10 -5.09
C ILE A 137 -67.15 -6.04 -3.97
N GLU A 138 -67.23 -7.36 -4.19
CA GLU A 138 -66.77 -8.35 -3.21
C GLU A 138 -65.26 -8.25 -3.00
N ASN A 139 -64.50 -8.09 -4.08
CA ASN A 139 -63.05 -7.87 -4.03
C ASN A 139 -62.69 -6.58 -3.29
N TYR A 140 -63.37 -5.47 -3.57
CA TYR A 140 -63.15 -4.20 -2.90
C TYR A 140 -63.46 -4.29 -1.40
N ARG A 141 -64.57 -4.92 -1.01
CA ARG A 141 -64.91 -5.13 0.40
C ARG A 141 -63.92 -6.03 1.15
N LYS A 142 -63.34 -7.01 0.46
CA LYS A 142 -62.46 -8.02 1.06
C LYS A 142 -60.98 -7.62 1.05
N TYR A 143 -60.55 -6.84 0.06
CA TYR A 143 -59.15 -6.52 -0.20
C TYR A 143 -58.86 -5.02 -0.36
N GLY A 144 -59.88 -4.15 -0.33
CA GLY A 144 -59.72 -2.71 -0.51
C GLY A 144 -59.42 -2.27 -1.95
N HIS A 145 -59.50 -3.17 -2.94
CA HIS A 145 -59.24 -2.88 -4.35
C HIS A 145 -60.15 -3.72 -5.29
N PRO A 146 -60.67 -3.18 -6.41
CA PRO A 146 -61.60 -3.90 -7.30
C PRO A 146 -61.01 -5.16 -7.95
N ASP A 147 -59.69 -5.17 -8.16
CA ASP A 147 -58.96 -6.27 -8.82
C ASP A 147 -58.66 -7.47 -7.88
N GLY A 148 -59.08 -7.41 -6.61
CA GLY A 148 -58.92 -8.50 -5.64
C GLY A 148 -57.64 -8.41 -4.81
N ARG A 149 -57.16 -9.57 -4.31
CA ARG A 149 -55.94 -9.65 -3.49
C ARG A 149 -54.75 -9.19 -4.32
N GLN A 150 -54.35 -7.94 -4.16
CA GLN A 150 -53.04 -7.50 -4.62
C GLN A 150 -52.00 -8.29 -3.82
N SER A 151 -51.37 -9.27 -4.47
CA SER A 151 -50.10 -9.77 -3.98
C SER A 151 -49.19 -8.56 -3.83
N MET A 152 -48.70 -8.30 -2.60
CA MET A 152 -47.45 -7.56 -2.42
C MET A 152 -46.35 -8.39 -3.11
N LEU A 153 -46.35 -8.41 -4.44
CA LEU A 153 -45.11 -8.58 -5.16
C LEU A 153 -44.34 -7.35 -4.71
N MET A 154 -43.29 -7.61 -3.93
CA MET A 154 -42.23 -6.66 -3.70
C MET A 154 -41.65 -6.36 -5.08
N ASP A 155 -42.35 -5.53 -5.84
CA ASP A 155 -41.91 -5.08 -7.14
C ASP A 155 -40.72 -4.20 -6.81
N VAL A 156 -39.54 -4.78 -6.96
CA VAL A 156 -38.29 -4.11 -6.65
C VAL A 156 -38.35 -2.85 -7.49
N ALA A 157 -38.34 -1.68 -6.85
CA ALA A 157 -38.50 -0.37 -7.47
C ALA A 157 -37.39 -0.14 -8.50
N PHE A 158 -37.53 -0.76 -9.66
CA PHE A 158 -36.76 -0.62 -10.88
C PHE A 158 -37.77 -0.09 -11.89
N ALA A 159 -37.43 1.01 -12.57
CA ALA A 159 -38.32 1.66 -13.51
C ALA A 159 -38.97 0.66 -14.47
N SER A 160 -40.24 0.87 -14.81
CA SER A 160 -41.05 -0.02 -15.67
C SER A 160 -40.38 -0.34 -17.01
N ALA A 161 -39.50 0.54 -17.49
CA ALA A 161 -38.62 0.37 -18.64
C ALA A 161 -37.62 -0.80 -18.56
N PHE A 162 -37.30 -1.30 -17.36
CA PHE A 162 -36.35 -2.40 -17.14
C PHE A 162 -37.02 -3.78 -16.99
N SER A 163 -38.33 -3.82 -16.76
CA SER A 163 -39.13 -5.05 -16.54
C SER A 163 -39.91 -5.50 -17.79
N GLY A 164 -40.10 -4.62 -18.79
CA GLY A 164 -40.92 -4.92 -19.97
C GLY A 164 -40.31 -5.92 -20.98
N SER A 165 -41.18 -6.69 -21.66
CA SER A 165 -40.83 -7.74 -22.65
C SER A 165 -40.16 -7.25 -23.94
N ASN A 166 -39.67 -6.01 -23.99
CA ASN A 166 -39.07 -5.35 -25.16
C ASN A 166 -37.53 -5.30 -25.06
N GLY A 167 -36.88 -6.41 -24.64
CA GLY A 167 -35.42 -6.56 -24.69
C GLY A 167 -34.60 -5.74 -23.67
N GLY A 168 -35.25 -4.93 -22.82
CA GLY A 168 -34.57 -4.15 -21.77
C GLY A 168 -33.83 -5.00 -20.73
N SER A 169 -34.34 -6.20 -20.45
CA SER A 169 -33.69 -7.17 -19.56
C SER A 169 -32.37 -7.71 -20.11
N VAL A 170 -32.27 -7.94 -21.43
CA VAL A 170 -31.04 -8.37 -22.10
C VAL A 170 -30.02 -7.23 -22.10
N PHE A 171 -30.46 -6.00 -22.39
CA PHE A 171 -29.57 -4.83 -22.33
C PHE A 171 -28.99 -4.61 -20.93
N MET A 172 -29.81 -4.76 -19.87
CA MET A 172 -29.34 -4.67 -18.49
C MET A 172 -28.35 -5.78 -18.15
N LEU A 173 -28.59 -7.02 -18.57
CA LEU A 173 -27.67 -8.13 -18.35
C LEU A 173 -26.30 -7.84 -19.01
N VAL A 174 -26.30 -7.35 -20.24
CA VAL A 174 -25.07 -6.95 -20.95
C VAL A 174 -24.38 -5.78 -20.25
N TYR A 175 -25.15 -4.78 -19.81
CA TYR A 175 -24.63 -3.60 -19.11
C TYR A 175 -23.97 -3.98 -17.76
N PHE A 176 -24.66 -4.76 -16.92
CA PHE A 176 -24.10 -5.24 -15.66
C PHE A 176 -22.93 -6.20 -15.88
N GLY A 177 -22.98 -7.04 -16.92
CA GLY A 177 -21.86 -7.89 -17.32
C GLY A 177 -20.62 -7.09 -17.74
N ALA A 178 -20.81 -6.00 -18.48
CA ALA A 178 -19.74 -5.09 -18.88
C ALA A 178 -19.15 -4.33 -17.68
N ILE A 179 -19.98 -3.88 -16.74
CA ILE A 179 -19.50 -3.25 -15.50
C ILE A 179 -18.73 -4.26 -14.66
N PHE A 180 -19.27 -5.46 -14.45
CA PHE A 180 -18.64 -6.48 -13.63
C PHE A 180 -17.28 -6.91 -14.22
N SER A 181 -17.22 -7.14 -15.54
CA SER A 181 -15.95 -7.41 -16.22
C SER A 181 -14.97 -6.24 -16.14
N GLY A 182 -15.44 -5.00 -16.25
CA GLY A 182 -14.64 -3.79 -16.05
C GLY A 182 -14.08 -3.68 -14.62
N VAL A 183 -14.88 -3.98 -13.60
CA VAL A 183 -14.45 -4.00 -12.19
C VAL A 183 -13.44 -5.11 -11.95
N VAL A 184 -13.68 -6.33 -12.46
CA VAL A 184 -12.74 -7.45 -12.37
C VAL A 184 -11.42 -7.09 -13.05
N TYR A 185 -11.46 -6.48 -14.23
CA TYR A 185 -10.26 -5.98 -14.92
C TYR A 185 -9.55 -4.88 -14.11
N LEU A 186 -10.29 -3.94 -13.53
CA LEU A 186 -9.73 -2.89 -12.68
C LEU A 186 -9.06 -3.49 -11.44
N VAL A 187 -9.67 -4.47 -10.78
CA VAL A 187 -9.07 -5.18 -9.63
C VAL A 187 -7.81 -5.91 -10.07
N TYR A 188 -7.83 -6.64 -11.19
CA TYR A 188 -6.65 -7.29 -11.76
C TYR A 188 -5.53 -6.28 -12.07
N TRP A 189 -5.86 -5.15 -12.70
CA TRP A 189 -4.91 -4.09 -13.03
C TRP A 189 -4.35 -3.41 -11.78
N LEU A 190 -5.21 -3.13 -10.79
CA LEU A 190 -4.81 -2.57 -9.50
C LEU A 190 -3.91 -3.55 -8.75
N GLN A 191 -4.19 -4.85 -8.73
CA GLN A 191 -3.30 -5.85 -8.13
C GLN A 191 -1.94 -5.90 -8.85
N LYS A 192 -1.95 -5.86 -10.19
CA LYS A 192 -0.73 -5.85 -11.01
C LYS A 192 0.11 -4.58 -10.81
N THR A 193 -0.52 -3.43 -10.54
CA THR A 193 0.17 -2.15 -10.29
C THR A 193 0.52 -1.93 -8.82
N ALA A 194 -0.27 -2.45 -7.88
CA ALA A 194 -0.05 -2.38 -6.44
C ALA A 194 1.14 -3.25 -6.01
N GLY A 195 1.38 -4.39 -6.70
CA GLY A 195 2.59 -5.20 -6.50
C GLY A 195 3.92 -4.49 -6.78
N ARG A 196 3.89 -3.23 -7.28
CA ARG A 196 5.07 -2.37 -7.48
C ARG A 196 5.19 -1.21 -6.49
N ARG A 197 4.23 -1.01 -5.58
CA ARG A 197 4.10 0.24 -4.79
C ARG A 197 4.12 0.09 -3.28
N ASP A 198 4.39 -1.10 -2.75
CA ASP A 198 4.67 -1.19 -1.31
C ASP A 198 6.13 -0.81 -1.07
N ARG A 199 6.36 0.47 -0.72
CA ARG A 199 7.68 1.02 -0.36
C ARG A 199 8.32 0.34 0.85
N THR A 200 7.61 -0.59 1.48
CA THR A 200 8.06 -1.42 2.61
C THR A 200 8.58 -2.78 2.18
N GLN A 201 8.37 -3.19 0.92
CA GLN A 201 8.75 -4.51 0.41
C GLN A 201 9.53 -4.41 -0.89
N ILE A 202 10.64 -5.15 -0.95
CA ILE A 202 11.43 -5.34 -2.17
C ILE A 202 10.62 -6.12 -3.22
N SER A 203 10.94 -5.91 -4.50
CA SER A 203 10.46 -6.66 -5.65
C SER A 203 10.61 -8.15 -5.42
N ARG A 204 9.64 -8.94 -5.90
CA ARG A 204 9.71 -10.41 -5.82
C ARG A 204 10.96 -10.94 -6.53
N ALA A 205 11.33 -10.31 -7.65
CA ALA A 205 12.53 -10.67 -8.41
C ALA A 205 13.82 -10.38 -7.61
N THR A 206 13.92 -9.20 -7.00
CA THR A 206 15.03 -8.86 -6.11
C THR A 206 15.15 -9.84 -4.94
N ARG A 207 14.02 -10.22 -4.34
CA ARG A 207 13.99 -11.21 -3.26
C ARG A 207 14.50 -12.58 -3.70
N THR A 208 14.08 -13.06 -4.88
CA THR A 208 14.58 -14.34 -5.41
C THR A 208 16.07 -14.26 -5.70
N SER A 209 16.54 -13.16 -6.31
CA SER A 209 17.96 -12.94 -6.57
C SER A 209 18.80 -12.93 -5.29
N PHE A 210 18.30 -12.33 -4.19
CA PHE A 210 18.99 -12.39 -2.89
C PHE A 210 19.12 -13.82 -2.36
N VAL A 211 18.06 -14.62 -2.43
CA VAL A 211 18.07 -16.00 -1.92
C VAL A 211 18.95 -16.92 -2.78
N GLU A 212 18.95 -16.71 -4.10
CA GLU A 212 19.74 -17.51 -5.05
C GLU A 212 21.22 -17.14 -5.04
N ALA A 213 21.56 -15.85 -4.93
CA ALA A 213 22.94 -15.38 -4.93
C ALA A 213 23.67 -15.57 -3.59
N LEU A 214 22.94 -15.91 -2.51
CA LEU A 214 23.53 -16.17 -1.19
C LEU A 214 24.41 -17.43 -1.23
N THR A 215 25.72 -17.22 -1.18
CA THR A 215 26.75 -18.26 -1.10
C THR A 215 27.54 -18.15 0.21
N GLU A 216 28.23 -19.24 0.59
CA GLU A 216 29.05 -19.31 1.81
C GLU A 216 30.16 -18.25 1.86
N LYS A 217 30.78 -17.96 0.70
CA LYS A 217 31.98 -17.13 0.57
C LYS A 217 31.74 -15.93 -0.34
N MET A 218 30.81 -15.09 0.08
CA MET A 218 30.48 -13.86 -0.65
C MET A 218 31.42 -12.73 -0.21
N SER A 219 32.17 -12.13 -1.13
CA SER A 219 33.01 -10.96 -0.84
C SER A 219 32.17 -9.69 -0.66
N VAL A 220 32.73 -8.66 -0.04
CA VAL A 220 32.07 -7.34 0.07
C VAL A 220 31.69 -6.80 -1.31
N HIS A 221 32.53 -7.04 -2.32
CA HIS A 221 32.26 -6.62 -3.69
C HIS A 221 31.09 -7.37 -4.33
N ASP A 222 30.94 -8.67 -4.05
CA ASP A 222 29.79 -9.45 -4.53
C ASP A 222 28.48 -8.92 -3.91
N VAL A 223 28.51 -8.55 -2.62
CA VAL A 223 27.35 -7.98 -1.92
C VAL A 223 26.98 -6.63 -2.54
N VAL A 224 27.97 -5.77 -2.81
CA VAL A 224 27.76 -4.49 -3.48
C VAL A 224 27.18 -4.71 -4.88
N GLU A 225 27.73 -5.62 -5.67
CA GLU A 225 27.26 -5.92 -7.03
C GLU A 225 25.82 -6.44 -7.03
N LEU A 226 25.47 -7.34 -6.11
CA LEU A 226 24.11 -7.87 -5.95
C LEU A 226 23.12 -6.76 -5.59
N LEU A 227 23.45 -5.90 -4.63
CA LEU A 227 22.53 -4.83 -4.17
C LEU A 227 22.36 -3.72 -5.21
N LEU A 228 23.40 -3.40 -5.97
CA LEU A 228 23.35 -2.34 -6.99
C LEU A 228 22.73 -2.79 -8.32
N SER A 229 22.57 -4.10 -8.52
CA SER A 229 21.93 -4.71 -9.70
C SER A 229 20.42 -4.95 -9.55
N CYS A 230 19.84 -4.69 -8.37
CA CYS A 230 18.42 -4.91 -8.10
C CYS A 230 17.47 -4.03 -8.94
N ASP A 231 16.22 -4.50 -9.09
CA ASP A 231 15.17 -3.79 -9.82
C ASP A 231 14.87 -2.39 -9.24
N GLU A 232 14.97 -2.22 -7.92
CA GLU A 232 14.74 -0.93 -7.24
C GLU A 232 15.77 0.13 -7.69
N MET A 233 16.96 -0.32 -8.05
CA MET A 233 18.01 0.52 -8.61
C MET A 233 17.74 0.87 -10.08
N ALA A 234 16.94 0.08 -10.78
CA ALA A 234 16.48 0.30 -12.14
C ALA A 234 15.11 1.02 -12.16
N GLY A 235 15.10 2.34 -12.36
CA GLY A 235 13.83 3.07 -12.44
C GLY A 235 13.96 4.58 -12.62
N ALA A 236 12.96 5.14 -13.30
CA ALA A 236 12.83 6.54 -13.76
C ALA A 236 12.81 7.61 -12.65
N GLY A 237 12.97 7.24 -11.38
CA GLY A 237 12.98 8.17 -10.24
C GLY A 237 14.17 9.13 -10.21
N ALA A 238 15.16 8.99 -11.10
CA ALA A 238 16.37 9.82 -11.14
C ALA A 238 16.48 10.74 -12.38
N GLY A 239 15.38 11.01 -13.10
CA GLY A 239 15.39 12.00 -14.19
C GLY A 239 16.18 11.60 -15.43
N ILE A 240 16.71 10.38 -15.50
CA ILE A 240 17.28 9.80 -16.70
C ILE A 240 16.26 8.82 -17.27
N SER A 241 15.63 9.19 -18.37
CA SER A 241 14.89 8.26 -19.22
C SER A 241 15.89 7.26 -19.81
N ASP A 242 15.73 5.98 -19.51
CA ASP A 242 16.57 4.91 -20.08
C ASP A 242 16.33 4.70 -21.60
N ASN A 243 15.42 5.48 -22.20
CA ASN A 243 15.12 5.47 -23.62
C ASN A 243 15.98 6.48 -24.40
N VAL A 244 17.23 6.15 -24.74
CA VAL A 244 17.86 6.57 -26.01
C VAL A 244 19.03 5.63 -26.36
N ARG A 245 18.86 4.80 -27.39
CA ARG A 245 19.87 3.85 -27.92
C ARG A 245 21.18 4.51 -28.40
N ASN A 246 21.18 5.83 -28.63
CA ASN A 246 22.36 6.65 -28.95
C ASN A 246 23.06 7.24 -27.71
N GLU A 247 22.37 7.40 -26.57
CA GLU A 247 23.00 7.84 -25.31
C GLU A 247 23.82 6.71 -24.67
N THR A 248 23.46 5.45 -24.90
CA THR A 248 24.14 4.28 -24.29
C THR A 248 25.60 4.15 -24.72
N GLN A 249 25.93 4.46 -25.99
CA GLN A 249 27.31 4.41 -26.47
C GLN A 249 28.17 5.55 -25.89
N LEU A 250 27.64 6.77 -25.84
CA LEU A 250 28.35 7.91 -25.24
C LEU A 250 28.54 7.73 -23.73
N ARG A 251 27.49 7.25 -23.04
CA ARG A 251 27.55 6.85 -21.63
C ARG A 251 28.60 5.78 -21.39
N ALA A 252 28.62 4.72 -22.19
CA ALA A 252 29.64 3.67 -22.09
C ALA A 252 31.07 4.22 -22.25
N LYS A 253 31.31 5.16 -23.19
CA LYS A 253 32.62 5.83 -23.34
C LYS A 253 32.97 6.66 -22.10
N MET A 254 32.01 7.41 -21.55
CA MET A 254 32.23 8.20 -20.33
C MET A 254 32.53 7.33 -19.12
N HIS A 255 31.83 6.21 -18.95
CA HIS A 255 32.05 5.27 -17.83
C HIS A 255 33.41 4.60 -17.95
N ASN A 256 33.78 4.16 -19.15
CA ASN A 256 35.11 3.59 -19.40
C ASN A 256 36.22 4.61 -19.13
N LYS A 257 36.02 5.89 -19.48
CA LYS A 257 36.95 6.96 -19.17
C LYS A 257 37.08 7.16 -17.65
N LEU A 258 35.97 7.18 -16.92
CA LEU A 258 35.99 7.31 -15.45
C LEU A 258 36.67 6.09 -14.80
N ALA A 259 36.31 4.87 -15.21
CA ALA A 259 36.92 3.64 -14.71
C ALA A 259 38.44 3.61 -14.93
N LYS A 260 38.93 4.06 -16.10
CA LYS A 260 40.38 4.20 -16.37
C LYS A 260 41.04 5.24 -15.47
N LYS A 261 40.37 6.36 -15.17
CA LYS A 261 40.90 7.36 -14.22
C LYS A 261 40.96 6.80 -12.80
N MET A 262 39.97 6.03 -12.37
CA MET A 262 39.97 5.36 -11.06
C MET A 262 41.08 4.30 -10.95
N GLU A 263 41.35 3.59 -12.05
CA GLU A 263 42.47 2.65 -12.17
C GLU A 263 43.82 3.37 -12.04
N ALA A 264 44.00 4.47 -12.78
CA ALA A 264 45.21 5.29 -12.72
C ALA A 264 45.46 5.88 -11.32
N ALA A 265 44.39 6.24 -10.60
CA ALA A 265 44.45 6.73 -9.23
C ALA A 265 44.68 5.62 -8.19
N LYS A 266 44.78 4.34 -8.59
CA LYS A 266 44.87 3.17 -7.68
C LYS A 266 43.77 3.18 -6.61
N ALA A 267 42.58 3.66 -6.98
CA ALA A 267 41.45 3.80 -6.08
C ALA A 267 40.71 2.47 -5.85
N LEU A 268 40.73 1.58 -6.83
CA LEU A 268 40.05 0.28 -6.81
C LEU A 268 41.01 -0.82 -7.26
N PRO A 269 40.87 -2.06 -6.75
CA PRO A 269 41.55 -3.23 -7.32
C PRO A 269 41.16 -3.44 -8.79
N SER A 270 42.11 -3.91 -9.60
CA SER A 270 41.88 -4.23 -11.02
C SER A 270 40.77 -5.27 -11.20
N GLU A 271 40.64 -6.20 -10.25
CA GLU A 271 39.57 -7.19 -10.21
C GLU A 271 38.19 -6.54 -10.19
N VAL A 272 37.96 -5.58 -9.28
CA VAL A 272 36.67 -4.89 -9.14
C VAL A 272 36.33 -4.10 -10.41
N LEU A 273 37.33 -3.41 -10.98
CA LEU A 273 37.14 -2.69 -12.24
C LEU A 273 36.84 -3.62 -13.41
N SER A 274 37.43 -4.82 -13.43
CA SER A 274 37.14 -5.83 -14.44
C SER A 274 35.71 -6.36 -14.36
N ARG A 275 35.20 -6.57 -13.14
CA ARG A 275 33.82 -6.97 -12.86
C ARG A 275 32.84 -5.89 -13.32
N ILE A 276 33.09 -4.63 -12.95
CA ILE A 276 32.29 -3.48 -13.40
C ILE A 276 32.28 -3.40 -14.93
N ARG A 277 33.41 -3.61 -15.62
CA ARG A 277 33.44 -3.53 -17.10
C ARG A 277 32.61 -4.64 -17.76
N LYS A 278 32.65 -5.85 -17.21
CA LYS A 278 32.01 -7.05 -17.74
C LYS A 278 30.51 -7.17 -17.40
N HIS A 279 30.02 -6.43 -16.42
CA HIS A 279 28.63 -6.51 -15.97
C HIS A 279 27.64 -6.19 -17.11
N GLU A 280 26.63 -7.05 -17.29
CA GLU A 280 25.65 -6.96 -18.38
C GLU A 280 24.80 -5.70 -18.28
N ASN A 281 24.27 -5.41 -17.09
CA ASN A 281 23.41 -4.25 -16.84
C ASN A 281 24.23 -2.93 -16.83
N PRO A 282 23.97 -1.98 -17.75
CA PRO A 282 24.63 -0.66 -17.75
C PRO A 282 24.33 0.19 -16.52
N VAL A 283 23.12 0.09 -15.95
CA VAL A 283 22.70 0.88 -14.79
C VAL A 283 23.46 0.44 -13.54
N ALA A 284 23.63 -0.87 -13.35
CA ALA A 284 24.43 -1.41 -12.25
C ALA A 284 25.89 -0.91 -12.33
N ARG A 285 26.46 -0.81 -13.54
CA ARG A 285 27.81 -0.25 -13.75
C ARG A 285 27.90 1.22 -13.34
N GLU A 286 26.90 2.02 -13.72
CA GLU A 286 26.81 3.42 -13.31
C GLU A 286 26.73 3.56 -11.80
N ASN A 287 25.86 2.77 -11.16
CA ASN A 287 25.66 2.79 -9.71
C ASN A 287 26.93 2.37 -8.96
N MET A 288 27.63 1.32 -9.43
CA MET A 288 28.90 0.86 -8.87
C MET A 288 29.97 1.95 -8.96
N LEU A 289 30.14 2.55 -10.14
CA LEU A 289 31.11 3.64 -10.32
C LEU A 289 30.76 4.85 -9.45
N ALA A 290 29.48 5.21 -9.35
CA ALA A 290 29.04 6.31 -8.50
C ALA A 290 29.31 6.03 -7.02
N LEU A 291 28.96 4.85 -6.52
CA LEU A 291 29.22 4.47 -5.14
C LEU A 291 30.73 4.50 -4.82
N TYR A 292 31.56 3.85 -5.65
CA TYR A 292 32.99 3.81 -5.40
C TYR A 292 33.69 5.15 -5.55
N GLN A 293 33.22 6.02 -6.44
CA GLN A 293 33.73 7.40 -6.56
C GLN A 293 33.55 8.19 -5.26
N TYR A 294 32.44 7.96 -4.55
CA TYR A 294 32.17 8.59 -3.26
C TYR A 294 32.91 7.91 -2.10
N LEU A 295 32.90 6.57 -2.04
CA LEU A 295 33.57 5.83 -0.97
C LEU A 295 35.11 5.90 -1.03
N ARG A 296 35.69 6.19 -2.20
CA ARG A 296 37.15 6.35 -2.43
C ARG A 296 37.54 7.78 -2.80
N ARG A 297 36.81 8.75 -2.29
CA ARG A 297 37.03 10.18 -2.55
C ARG A 297 38.43 10.66 -2.14
N ASP A 298 39.03 10.03 -1.13
CA ASP A 298 40.37 10.28 -0.60
C ASP A 298 41.42 10.15 -1.72
N LYS A 299 41.33 9.07 -2.50
CA LYS A 299 42.24 8.81 -3.63
C LYS A 299 41.85 9.54 -4.91
N LEU A 300 40.65 10.11 -4.97
CA LEU A 300 40.03 10.65 -6.19
C LEU A 300 39.82 12.17 -6.16
N GLN A 301 40.47 12.89 -5.25
CA GLN A 301 40.33 14.35 -5.12
C GLN A 301 40.69 15.12 -6.42
N GLY A 302 41.66 14.62 -7.21
CA GLY A 302 42.08 15.23 -8.48
C GLY A 302 41.31 14.75 -9.74
N VAL A 303 40.36 13.83 -9.60
CA VAL A 303 39.62 13.26 -10.74
C VAL A 303 38.35 14.06 -11.00
N SER A 304 38.27 14.73 -12.16
CA SER A 304 37.05 15.41 -12.61
C SER A 304 35.84 14.46 -12.60
N ARG A 305 34.81 14.84 -11.85
CA ARG A 305 33.56 14.11 -11.63
C ARG A 305 32.51 14.56 -12.65
N PRO A 306 31.97 13.64 -13.47
CA PRO A 306 30.84 13.95 -14.34
C PRO A 306 29.56 14.23 -13.54
N SER A 307 28.69 15.11 -14.04
CA SER A 307 27.42 15.48 -13.38
C SER A 307 26.45 14.32 -13.14
N TRP A 308 26.47 13.30 -14.01
CA TRP A 308 25.62 12.11 -13.85
C TRP A 308 25.99 11.28 -12.62
N VAL A 309 27.24 11.36 -12.16
CA VAL A 309 27.72 10.60 -10.99
C VAL A 309 26.97 11.06 -9.73
N ASP A 310 26.82 12.37 -9.55
CA ASP A 310 26.17 12.94 -8.38
C ASP A 310 24.67 12.58 -8.36
N GLN A 311 24.01 12.62 -9.52
CA GLN A 311 22.60 12.22 -9.67
C GLN A 311 22.39 10.74 -9.35
N ARG A 312 23.26 9.86 -9.86
CA ARG A 312 23.21 8.43 -9.57
C ARG A 312 23.52 8.15 -8.11
N PHE A 313 24.54 8.81 -7.55
CA PHE A 313 24.90 8.62 -6.16
C PHE A 313 23.77 9.03 -5.21
N GLN A 314 23.06 10.13 -5.47
CA GLN A 314 21.89 10.51 -4.66
C GLN A 314 20.85 9.38 -4.63
N LYS A 315 20.54 8.77 -5.79
CA LYS A 315 19.62 7.63 -5.84
C LYS A 315 20.16 6.45 -5.02
N VAL A 316 21.43 6.09 -5.22
CA VAL A 316 22.09 5.01 -4.48
C VAL A 316 22.05 5.27 -2.98
N LEU A 317 22.33 6.49 -2.55
CA LEU A 317 22.34 6.88 -1.14
C LEU A 317 20.97 6.71 -0.47
N PHE A 318 19.88 6.99 -1.19
CA PHE A 318 18.52 6.85 -0.66
C PHE A 318 18.00 5.40 -0.67
N GLU A 319 18.29 4.62 -1.72
CA GLU A 319 17.73 3.27 -1.89
C GLU A 319 18.59 2.17 -1.25
N LEU A 320 19.92 2.32 -1.27
CA LEU A 320 20.84 1.28 -0.82
C LEU A 320 20.68 0.90 0.67
N PRO A 321 20.44 1.83 1.62
CA PRO A 321 20.24 1.47 3.03
C PRO A 321 19.03 0.56 3.23
N PHE A 322 17.95 0.83 2.51
CA PHE A 322 16.76 0.00 2.52
C PHE A 322 17.04 -1.39 1.95
N LEU A 323 17.77 -1.47 0.83
CA LEU A 323 18.16 -2.74 0.21
C LEU A 323 19.10 -3.55 1.10
N VAL A 324 20.06 -2.91 1.76
CA VAL A 324 20.97 -3.56 2.73
C VAL A 324 20.20 -4.13 3.91
N ASP A 325 19.27 -3.37 4.49
CA ASP A 325 18.43 -3.86 5.58
C ASP A 325 17.55 -5.05 5.16
N ALA A 326 16.95 -4.99 3.96
CA ALA A 326 16.16 -6.07 3.41
C ALA A 326 17.00 -7.33 3.15
N PHE A 327 18.18 -7.15 2.56
CA PHE A 327 19.14 -8.22 2.33
C PHE A 327 19.61 -8.84 3.65
N ALA A 328 19.99 -8.02 4.65
CA ALA A 328 20.43 -8.49 5.95
C ALA A 328 19.34 -9.33 6.65
N ALA A 329 18.07 -8.92 6.57
CA ALA A 329 16.96 -9.68 7.14
C ALA A 329 16.71 -11.03 6.43
N ILE A 330 16.91 -11.08 5.12
CA ILE A 330 16.80 -12.32 4.33
C ILE A 330 18.00 -13.23 4.60
N ALA A 331 19.21 -12.68 4.54
CA ALA A 331 20.46 -13.38 4.81
C ALA A 331 20.48 -13.97 6.23
N ALA A 332 20.04 -13.23 7.24
CA ALA A 332 19.94 -13.74 8.62
C ALA A 332 19.14 -15.04 8.73
N LYS A 333 18.02 -15.15 8.00
CA LYS A 333 17.15 -16.33 8.02
C LYS A 333 17.70 -17.46 7.14
N GLU A 334 18.11 -17.14 5.91
CA GLU A 334 18.57 -18.14 4.94
C GLU A 334 19.94 -18.73 5.32
N LEU A 335 20.86 -17.92 5.86
CA LEU A 335 22.17 -18.41 6.31
C LEU A 335 22.02 -19.37 7.50
N ALA A 336 21.16 -19.02 8.47
CA ALA A 336 20.85 -19.90 9.60
C ALA A 336 20.22 -21.23 9.13
N LYS A 337 19.27 -21.16 8.20
CA LYS A 337 18.60 -22.33 7.62
C LYS A 337 19.56 -23.24 6.83
N ARG A 338 20.50 -22.66 6.09
CA ARG A 338 21.49 -23.39 5.27
C ARG A 338 22.75 -23.79 6.04
N ALA A 339 22.85 -23.46 7.33
CA ALA A 339 24.06 -23.71 8.14
C ALA A 339 25.32 -23.00 7.59
N TYR A 340 25.16 -21.83 6.96
CA TYR A 340 26.26 -21.07 6.36
C TYR A 340 26.89 -20.08 7.36
N PRO A 341 28.13 -19.63 7.09
CA PRO A 341 28.80 -18.68 7.96
C PRO A 341 28.17 -17.28 7.87
N ALA A 342 28.37 -16.49 8.91
CA ALA A 342 27.81 -15.13 9.02
C ALA A 342 28.46 -14.10 8.07
N ILE A 343 29.44 -14.50 7.26
CA ILE A 343 30.28 -13.60 6.43
C ILE A 343 29.45 -12.70 5.50
N PRO A 344 28.50 -13.21 4.69
CA PRO A 344 27.72 -12.35 3.78
C PRO A 344 26.89 -11.30 4.51
N LEU A 345 26.33 -11.68 5.67
CA LEU A 345 25.56 -10.78 6.53
C LEU A 345 26.48 -9.68 7.12
N LEU A 346 27.65 -10.06 7.64
CA LEU A 346 28.62 -9.09 8.17
C LEU A 346 29.13 -8.12 7.10
N HIS A 347 29.34 -8.59 5.87
CA HIS A 347 29.70 -7.74 4.73
C HIS A 347 28.59 -6.75 4.34
N ALA A 348 27.32 -7.15 4.42
CA ALA A 348 26.21 -6.24 4.18
C ALA A 348 26.11 -5.17 5.29
N LEU A 349 26.29 -5.56 6.54
CA LEU A 349 26.29 -4.63 7.68
C LEU A 349 27.49 -3.66 7.62
N SER A 350 28.67 -4.14 7.21
CA SER A 350 29.85 -3.28 7.02
C SER A 350 29.71 -2.35 5.82
N LEU A 351 28.97 -2.74 4.78
CA LEU A 351 28.65 -1.85 3.67
C LEU A 351 27.77 -0.67 4.15
N LEU A 352 26.80 -0.92 5.05
CA LEU A 352 25.97 0.15 5.60
C LEU A 352 26.81 1.17 6.38
N SER A 353 27.75 0.70 7.22
CA SER A 353 28.61 1.59 8.00
C SER A 353 29.57 2.36 7.10
N SER A 354 30.07 1.69 6.06
CA SER A 354 30.91 2.28 5.02
C SER A 354 30.21 3.45 4.31
N ILE A 355 28.94 3.28 3.95
CA ILE A 355 28.17 4.33 3.29
C ILE A 355 27.85 5.45 4.26
N ALA A 356 27.36 5.14 5.47
CA ALA A 356 26.98 6.10 6.49
C ALA A 356 28.15 7.04 6.87
N GLN A 357 29.37 6.49 6.92
CA GLN A 357 30.58 7.21 7.30
C GLN A 357 31.42 7.69 6.11
N GLY A 358 31.07 7.28 4.89
CA GLY A 358 31.69 7.74 3.64
C GLY A 358 33.08 7.16 3.37
N SER A 359 33.38 5.96 3.87
CA SER A 359 34.65 5.24 3.61
C SER A 359 34.38 3.77 3.33
N LEU A 360 35.01 3.19 2.30
CA LEU A 360 34.84 1.77 1.97
C LEU A 360 35.47 0.81 3.00
N VAL A 361 36.57 1.24 3.62
CA VAL A 361 37.37 0.42 4.54
C VAL A 361 37.50 1.19 5.86
N PRO A 362 37.44 0.51 7.03
CA PRO A 362 37.74 1.13 8.31
C PRO A 362 39.26 1.36 8.45
N ASP A 363 39.82 2.23 7.61
CA ASP A 363 41.21 2.66 7.70
C ASP A 363 41.40 3.61 8.90
N GLU A 364 42.62 3.73 9.42
CA GLU A 364 42.93 4.63 10.56
C GLU A 364 42.47 6.07 10.30
N VAL A 365 42.59 6.54 9.06
CA VAL A 365 42.12 7.86 8.63
C VAL A 365 40.60 7.96 8.74
N ALA A 366 39.86 6.93 8.30
CA ALA A 366 38.41 6.92 8.36
C ALA A 366 37.89 6.91 9.81
N LEU A 367 38.57 6.15 10.69
CA LEU A 367 38.26 6.10 12.12
C LEU A 367 38.57 7.44 12.82
N ARG A 368 39.66 8.10 12.43
CA ARG A 368 40.00 9.44 12.91
C ARG A 368 38.97 10.47 12.47
N ASP A 369 38.62 10.50 11.19
CA ASP A 369 37.61 11.42 10.64
C ASP A 369 36.24 11.20 11.31
N GLN A 370 35.88 9.95 11.60
CA GLN A 370 34.65 9.63 12.35
C GLN A 370 34.69 10.21 13.76
N LYS A 371 35.79 10.02 14.50
CA LYS A 371 35.96 10.56 15.86
C LYS A 371 35.92 12.08 15.88
N GLU A 372 36.58 12.73 14.93
CA GLU A 372 36.58 14.19 14.79
C GLU A 372 35.15 14.73 14.53
N ARG A 373 34.39 14.10 13.62
CA ARG A 373 32.98 14.47 13.38
C ARG A 373 32.09 14.32 14.61
N MET A 374 32.26 13.23 15.37
CA MET A 374 31.50 13.03 16.60
C MET A 374 31.81 14.11 17.65
N SER A 375 33.09 14.46 17.80
CA SER A 375 33.51 15.51 18.73
C SER A 375 32.95 16.89 18.37
N ALA A 376 32.79 17.18 17.07
CA ALA A 376 32.23 18.45 16.60
C ALA A 376 30.73 18.61 16.91
N ILE A 377 30.01 17.51 17.13
CA ILE A 377 28.57 17.50 17.45
C ILE A 377 28.35 17.38 18.98
N GLU A 378 29.42 17.48 19.78
CA GLU A 378 29.42 17.15 21.23
C GLU A 378 28.88 15.74 21.52
N GLY A 379 28.91 14.85 20.52
CA GLY A 379 28.45 13.48 20.60
C GLY A 379 29.56 12.52 21.02
N GLN A 380 29.16 11.39 21.61
CA GLN A 380 30.06 10.27 21.90
C GLN A 380 29.74 9.10 20.97
N LEU A 381 30.77 8.37 20.54
CA LEU A 381 30.59 7.12 19.80
C LEU A 381 29.83 6.11 20.66
N PRO A 382 28.94 5.28 20.08
CA PRO A 382 28.24 4.29 20.86
C PRO A 382 29.19 3.25 21.45
N ASP A 383 29.36 3.28 22.76
CA ASP A 383 30.01 2.22 23.52
C ASP A 383 28.97 1.17 23.90
N LEU A 384 29.04 -0.01 23.28
CA LEU A 384 28.10 -1.12 23.42
C LEU A 384 28.74 -2.22 24.28
N CYS A 385 28.01 -2.69 25.29
CA CYS A 385 28.44 -3.78 26.15
C CYS A 385 27.30 -4.77 26.34
N LEU A 386 27.60 -6.08 26.25
CA LEU A 386 26.64 -7.13 26.54
C LEU A 386 26.83 -7.62 27.97
N LYS A 387 25.76 -7.61 28.76
CA LYS A 387 25.72 -8.11 30.13
C LYS A 387 24.70 -9.23 30.27
N GLU A 388 24.90 -10.07 31.28
CA GLU A 388 23.95 -11.12 31.67
C GLU A 388 23.59 -12.05 30.51
N THR A 389 24.57 -12.35 29.65
CA THR A 389 24.36 -13.20 28.48
C THR A 389 24.29 -14.66 28.93
N THR A 390 23.11 -15.25 28.86
CA THR A 390 22.87 -16.65 29.25
C THR A 390 22.07 -17.40 28.18
N LEU A 391 22.36 -18.69 28.05
CA LEU A 391 21.61 -19.62 27.20
C LEU A 391 20.78 -20.52 28.11
N ILE A 392 19.47 -20.53 27.89
CA ILE A 392 18.52 -21.25 28.73
C ILE A 392 17.64 -22.11 27.85
N VAL A 393 17.38 -23.34 28.29
CA VAL A 393 16.27 -24.17 27.81
C VAL A 393 15.15 -24.06 28.84
N HIS A 394 13.92 -23.82 28.39
CA HIS A 394 12.81 -23.51 29.32
C HIS A 394 12.35 -24.72 30.13
N ASP A 395 12.49 -25.93 29.58
CA ASP A 395 11.88 -27.13 30.13
C ASP A 395 12.89 -28.04 30.88
N GLU A 396 14.20 -27.90 30.62
CA GLU A 396 15.23 -28.80 31.15
C GLU A 396 16.52 -28.06 31.57
N PRO A 397 17.22 -28.54 32.63
CA PRO A 397 18.48 -27.94 33.08
C PRO A 397 19.69 -28.31 32.19
N ASN A 398 19.61 -29.43 31.47
CA ASN A 398 20.67 -29.91 30.58
C ASN A 398 20.24 -29.73 29.13
N ILE A 399 21.17 -29.29 28.30
CA ILE A 399 20.89 -28.97 26.90
C ILE A 399 21.10 -30.23 26.06
N GLN A 400 20.02 -30.74 25.46
CA GLN A 400 20.07 -31.89 24.56
C GLN A 400 20.32 -31.47 23.10
N PRO A 401 20.83 -32.38 22.26
CA PRO A 401 21.03 -32.10 20.85
C PRO A 401 19.70 -31.81 20.15
N GLY A 402 19.63 -30.72 19.39
CA GLY A 402 18.42 -30.28 18.68
C GLY A 402 17.42 -29.51 19.54
N ASP A 403 17.74 -29.16 20.79
CA ASP A 403 16.86 -28.37 21.64
C ASP A 403 16.68 -26.93 21.14
N TRP A 404 15.53 -26.36 21.46
CA TRP A 404 15.28 -24.93 21.24
C TRP A 404 15.94 -24.11 22.35
N LEU A 405 17.00 -23.38 21.99
CA LEU A 405 17.76 -22.54 22.91
C LEU A 405 17.19 -21.13 22.94
N THR A 406 17.03 -20.56 24.13
CA THR A 406 16.70 -19.14 24.30
C THR A 406 17.89 -18.40 24.85
N LEU A 407 18.42 -17.48 24.04
CA LEU A 407 19.45 -16.53 24.46
C LEU A 407 18.79 -15.33 25.13
N GLN A 408 19.14 -15.09 26.38
CA GLN A 408 18.84 -13.86 27.10
C GLN A 408 20.11 -13.03 27.21
N THR A 409 20.07 -11.78 26.76
CA THR A 409 21.21 -10.86 26.88
C THR A 409 20.71 -9.44 27.11
N THR A 410 21.46 -8.68 27.90
CA THR A 410 21.17 -7.28 28.18
C THR A 410 22.20 -6.41 27.45
N LEU A 411 21.76 -5.65 26.45
CA LEU A 411 22.59 -4.64 25.80
C LEU A 411 22.61 -3.38 26.65
N GLN A 412 23.80 -2.98 27.08
CA GLN A 412 24.04 -1.73 27.81
C GLN A 412 24.88 -0.76 26.97
N ARG A 413 24.37 0.45 26.78
CA ARG A 413 25.05 1.58 26.16
C ARG A 413 25.77 2.39 27.24
N GLN A 414 27.09 2.22 27.39
CA GLN A 414 27.85 2.81 28.51
C GLN A 414 28.00 4.33 28.41
N HIS A 415 28.05 4.85 27.18
CA HIS A 415 28.12 6.28 26.87
C HIS A 415 26.86 7.07 27.28
N LEU A 416 25.74 6.39 27.54
CA LEU A 416 24.47 7.04 27.93
C LEU A 416 24.28 7.02 29.44
N LYS A 417 23.72 8.12 29.97
CA LYS A 417 23.27 8.21 31.37
C LYS A 417 22.03 7.34 31.60
N ALA A 418 21.84 6.95 32.87
CA ALA A 418 20.69 6.20 33.36
C ALA A 418 19.35 6.70 32.75
N GLY A 419 18.63 5.83 32.05
CA GLY A 419 17.28 6.11 31.53
C GLY A 419 17.21 7.05 30.31
N LYS A 420 18.34 7.41 29.69
CA LYS A 420 18.35 8.18 28.44
C LYS A 420 18.30 7.28 27.20
N THR A 421 17.83 7.85 26.10
CA THR A 421 17.87 7.23 24.77
C THR A 421 19.06 7.74 23.97
N ALA A 422 19.55 6.90 23.05
CA ALA A 422 20.62 7.26 22.14
C ALA A 422 20.18 8.43 21.23
N PRO A 423 21.07 9.40 20.96
CA PRO A 423 20.79 10.45 20.00
C PRO A 423 20.66 9.88 18.59
N LEU A 424 20.14 10.69 17.66
CA LEU A 424 20.16 10.33 16.24
C LEU A 424 21.60 10.12 15.77
N ALA A 425 21.79 9.19 14.84
CA ALA A 425 23.12 8.84 14.39
C ALA A 425 23.75 9.98 13.60
N ALA A 426 25.02 10.29 13.92
CA ALA A 426 25.79 11.28 13.20
C ALA A 426 26.45 10.63 11.99
N THR A 427 26.04 11.07 10.81
CA THR A 427 26.48 10.52 9.52
C THR A 427 27.26 11.54 8.73
N PHE A 428 28.04 11.06 7.77
CA PHE A 428 28.80 11.96 6.90
C PHE A 428 27.89 12.97 6.17
N TYR A 429 26.62 12.64 5.90
CA TYR A 429 25.70 13.44 5.09
C TYR A 429 24.83 14.43 5.87
N ASP A 430 25.00 14.55 7.19
CA ASP A 430 24.10 15.37 8.02
C ASP A 430 24.15 16.87 7.67
N HIS A 431 25.27 17.34 7.12
CA HIS A 431 25.43 18.71 6.62
C HIS A 431 24.74 18.96 5.27
N VAL A 432 24.39 17.89 4.53
CA VAL A 432 23.82 17.97 3.18
C VAL A 432 22.30 17.83 3.20
N ASP A 433 21.77 16.89 3.99
CA ASP A 433 20.33 16.64 4.06
C ASP A 433 19.89 16.24 5.48
N SER A 434 18.94 17.01 6.03
CA SER A 434 18.32 16.71 7.32
C SER A 434 17.42 15.46 7.28
N LYS A 435 17.15 14.89 6.10
CA LYS A 435 16.36 13.67 5.89
C LYS A 435 17.19 12.46 5.46
N SER A 436 18.48 12.44 5.82
CA SER A 436 19.35 11.28 5.58
C SER A 436 18.71 9.97 6.07
N PRO A 437 18.76 8.89 5.27
CA PRO A 437 18.16 7.59 5.63
C PRO A 437 18.86 6.91 6.82
N PHE A 438 20.07 7.35 7.19
CA PHE A 438 20.90 6.73 8.22
C PHE A 438 20.68 7.27 9.64
N ARG A 439 19.68 8.14 9.87
CA ARG A 439 19.54 8.84 11.16
C ARG A 439 19.13 7.97 12.34
N LYS A 440 18.53 6.80 12.10
CA LYS A 440 18.11 5.89 13.17
C LYS A 440 19.17 4.82 13.38
N GLU A 441 19.86 4.92 14.52
CA GLU A 441 20.72 3.85 14.98
C GLU A 441 19.92 2.56 15.20
N HIS A 442 20.55 1.43 14.93
CA HIS A 442 20.04 0.11 15.27
C HIS A 442 21.23 -0.81 15.51
N VAL A 443 20.99 -1.91 16.21
CA VAL A 443 22.02 -2.89 16.55
C VAL A 443 21.58 -4.26 16.07
N TRP A 444 22.46 -4.97 15.38
CA TRP A 444 22.25 -6.35 14.96
C TRP A 444 22.90 -7.29 15.95
N PHE A 445 22.13 -8.26 16.43
CA PHE A 445 22.64 -9.37 17.23
C PHE A 445 22.86 -10.56 16.32
N LEU A 446 24.00 -11.22 16.46
CA LEU A 446 24.36 -12.43 15.73
C LEU A 446 24.84 -13.47 16.74
N VAL A 447 24.32 -14.69 16.63
CA VAL A 447 24.80 -15.86 17.35
C VAL A 447 25.54 -16.73 16.38
N VAL A 448 26.85 -16.84 16.58
CA VAL A 448 27.77 -17.51 15.65
C VAL A 448 28.55 -18.56 16.42
N ASP A 449 28.83 -19.70 15.81
CA ASP A 449 29.81 -20.64 16.38
C ASP A 449 31.23 -20.16 16.09
N LYS A 450 32.06 -20.05 17.14
CA LYS A 450 33.42 -19.50 17.05
C LYS A 450 34.35 -20.38 16.22
N GLY A 451 34.13 -21.70 16.21
CA GLY A 451 34.96 -22.65 15.46
C GLY A 451 34.67 -22.61 13.96
N THR A 452 33.40 -22.78 13.58
CA THR A 452 32.99 -22.88 12.17
C THR A 452 32.62 -21.54 11.53
N GLY A 453 32.32 -20.51 12.33
CA GLY A 453 31.76 -19.25 11.85
C GLY A 453 30.29 -19.35 11.43
N ARG A 454 29.64 -20.51 11.65
CA ARG A 454 28.24 -20.79 11.28
C ARG A 454 27.29 -19.87 12.04
N LEU A 455 26.35 -19.27 11.31
CA LEU A 455 25.28 -18.47 11.90
C LEU A 455 24.15 -19.37 12.41
N TYR A 456 23.73 -19.17 13.66
CA TYR A 456 22.55 -19.85 14.24
C TYR A 456 21.32 -18.94 14.23
N SER A 457 21.51 -17.67 14.58
CA SER A 457 20.43 -16.69 14.61
C SER A 457 20.97 -15.28 14.47
N ALA A 458 20.19 -14.41 13.82
CA ALA A 458 20.45 -12.99 13.82
C ALA A 458 19.16 -12.18 13.78
N TRP A 459 19.12 -11.08 14.54
CA TRP A 459 17.97 -10.18 14.57
C TRP A 459 18.40 -8.73 14.79
N LYS A 460 17.50 -7.82 14.40
CA LYS A 460 17.70 -6.38 14.47
C LYS A 460 16.97 -5.80 15.69
N CYS A 461 17.70 -5.06 16.52
CA CYS A 461 17.16 -4.26 17.61
C CYS A 461 17.16 -2.78 17.21
N VAL A 462 16.00 -2.14 17.28
CA VAL A 462 15.80 -0.72 16.95
C VAL A 462 15.62 0.13 18.22
N ASP A 463 15.61 -0.50 19.40
CA ASP A 463 15.45 0.22 20.66
C ASP A 463 16.73 1.01 21.01
N LEU A 464 16.55 2.31 21.20
CA LEU A 464 17.59 3.29 21.49
C LEU A 464 17.82 3.48 22.99
N SER A 465 17.05 2.81 23.86
CA SER A 465 17.17 2.92 25.31
C SER A 465 18.57 2.53 25.81
N GLN A 466 19.05 3.13 26.89
CA GLN A 466 20.38 2.82 27.44
C GLN A 466 20.57 1.31 27.74
N GLN A 467 19.56 0.67 28.30
CA GLN A 467 19.56 -0.76 28.62
C GLN A 467 18.39 -1.43 27.90
N VAL A 468 18.68 -2.49 27.14
CA VAL A 468 17.68 -3.24 26.41
C VAL A 468 17.89 -4.73 26.65
N VAL A 469 16.87 -5.39 27.21
CA VAL A 469 16.86 -6.85 27.37
C VAL A 469 16.40 -7.46 26.06
N GLN A 470 17.17 -8.41 25.54
CA GLN A 470 16.89 -9.15 24.33
C GLN A 470 16.70 -10.62 24.68
N LYS A 471 15.64 -11.21 24.14
CA LYS A 471 15.34 -12.65 24.24
C LYS A 471 15.13 -13.18 22.83
N ALA A 472 15.97 -14.11 22.41
CA ALA A 472 15.89 -14.69 21.08
C ALA A 472 16.03 -16.21 21.13
N GLY A 473 15.06 -16.90 20.52
CA GLY A 473 15.06 -18.36 20.40
C GLY A 473 15.70 -18.82 19.09
N PHE A 474 16.44 -19.92 19.12
CA PHE A 474 16.96 -20.58 17.93
C PHE A 474 17.21 -22.07 18.19
N LEU A 475 17.31 -22.85 17.10
CA LEU A 475 17.58 -24.28 17.18
C LEU A 475 19.06 -24.52 17.52
N GLY A 476 19.32 -25.27 18.59
CA GLY A 476 20.65 -25.69 18.99
C GLY A 476 21.30 -26.69 18.03
N PRO A 477 22.57 -27.06 18.25
CA PRO A 477 23.27 -28.02 17.41
C PRO A 477 22.67 -29.43 17.60
N GLU A 478 22.56 -30.17 16.49
CA GLU A 478 21.99 -31.53 16.47
C GLU A 478 22.96 -32.61 16.95
N THR A 479 24.26 -32.31 16.97
CA THR A 479 25.31 -33.25 17.41
C THR A 479 25.71 -32.98 18.86
N PRO A 480 25.81 -34.00 19.72
CA PRO A 480 26.33 -33.83 21.07
C PRO A 480 27.81 -33.43 21.02
N GLY A 481 28.22 -32.51 21.88
CA GLY A 481 29.57 -31.97 21.87
C GLY A 481 29.74 -30.70 22.69
N LYS A 482 30.99 -30.24 22.77
CA LYS A 482 31.35 -28.93 23.34
C LYS A 482 31.39 -27.92 22.20
N TYR A 483 30.59 -26.87 22.32
CA TYR A 483 30.51 -25.76 21.38
C TYR A 483 30.93 -24.48 22.10
N GLU A 484 31.41 -23.51 21.34
CA GLU A 484 31.71 -22.17 21.84
C GLU A 484 30.97 -21.17 20.95
N PHE A 485 29.90 -20.60 21.47
CA PHE A 485 29.11 -19.59 20.77
C PHE A 485 29.67 -18.20 21.04
N GLU A 486 29.76 -17.39 20.00
CA GLU A 486 30.11 -15.98 20.08
C GLU A 486 28.86 -15.16 19.75
N VAL A 487 28.37 -14.43 20.75
CA VAL A 487 27.26 -13.49 20.59
C VAL A 487 27.85 -12.14 20.24
N ARG A 488 27.61 -11.68 19.01
CA ARG A 488 28.08 -10.38 18.52
C ARG A 488 26.93 -9.39 18.47
N ALA A 489 27.16 -8.17 18.95
CA ALA A 489 26.27 -7.04 18.71
C ALA A 489 27.03 -6.00 17.85
N VAL A 490 26.50 -5.73 16.66
CA VAL A 490 27.13 -4.88 15.64
C VAL A 490 26.24 -3.67 15.35
N CYS A 491 26.80 -2.47 15.42
CA CYS A 491 26.13 -1.25 15.00
C CYS A 491 26.54 -0.91 13.56
N PRO A 492 25.66 -1.07 12.56
CA PRO A 492 26.01 -0.88 11.16
C PRO A 492 25.97 0.60 10.72
N THR A 493 25.83 1.55 11.65
CA THR A 493 25.82 2.99 11.32
C THR A 493 27.20 3.64 11.50
N TYR A 494 28.06 3.04 12.32
CA TYR A 494 29.40 3.55 12.63
C TYR A 494 30.45 2.51 12.24
N LEU A 495 31.65 2.97 11.88
CA LEU A 495 32.78 2.09 11.62
C LEU A 495 33.33 1.55 12.95
N ASP A 496 33.61 0.24 12.96
CA ASP A 496 34.23 -0.50 14.07
C ASP A 496 33.50 -0.42 15.43
N VAL A 497 32.17 -0.26 15.41
CA VAL A 497 31.35 -0.30 16.62
C VAL A 497 30.68 -1.67 16.74
N GLN A 498 31.33 -2.56 17.48
CA GLN A 498 30.86 -3.91 17.77
C GLN A 498 31.32 -4.39 19.14
N THR A 499 30.55 -5.27 19.77
CA THR A 499 30.93 -5.97 20.99
C THR A 499 30.63 -7.45 20.84
N LYS A 500 31.37 -8.29 21.57
CA LYS A 500 31.19 -9.73 21.55
C LYS A 500 31.36 -10.37 22.91
N VAL A 501 30.66 -11.48 23.12
CA VAL A 501 30.77 -12.32 24.33
C VAL A 501 30.82 -13.78 23.90
N ASP A 502 31.82 -14.49 24.41
CA ASP A 502 31.98 -15.93 24.18
C ASP A 502 31.20 -16.70 25.27
N LEU A 503 30.46 -17.72 24.85
CA LEU A 503 29.61 -18.57 25.67
C LEU A 503 29.95 -20.03 25.41
N PRO A 504 30.60 -20.72 26.36
CA PRO A 504 30.78 -22.15 26.25
C PRO A 504 29.43 -22.86 26.42
N LEU A 505 29.17 -23.84 25.55
CA LEU A 505 27.96 -24.64 25.56
C LEU A 505 28.31 -26.13 25.53
N VAL A 506 27.75 -26.91 26.44
CA VAL A 506 27.88 -28.37 26.43
C VAL A 506 26.52 -28.95 26.06
N VAL A 507 26.48 -29.73 24.98
CA VAL A 507 25.26 -30.33 24.44
C VAL A 507 25.35 -31.86 24.57
N GLY A 508 24.34 -32.45 25.20
CA GLY A 508 24.31 -33.86 25.59
C GLY A 508 24.82 -34.10 27.02
N LYS A 509 25.04 -35.37 27.37
CA LYS A 509 25.46 -35.76 28.73
C LYS A 509 26.91 -35.36 28.99
N GLY A 510 27.11 -34.49 29.99
CA GLY A 510 28.32 -34.48 30.81
C GLY A 510 28.37 -35.71 31.71
#